data_AF-A0A392MPX9-F1
#
_entry.id   AF-A0A392MPX9-F1
#
_cell.length_a   1.000
_cell.length_b   1.000
_cell.length_c   1.000
_cell.angle_alpha   90.00
_cell.angle_beta   90.00
_cell.angle_gamma   90.00
#
_symmetry.space_group_name_H-M   'P 1'
#
loop_
_entity.id
_entity.type
_entity.pdbx_description
1 polymer ?
#
loop_
_entity_poly.entity_id
_entity_poly.type
_entity_poly.pdbx_seq_one_letter_code
_entity_poly.pdbx_strand_id
1 'polypeptide(L)'
;LAAKFRNSGQTCVCANRILVQEGIYDKFANALLDAVQSMKVGDGFTEGVAQGPLINEAAVKKVRVLLLFDFLYAPLLGVFYNS
;
A
#
# COMPACT_ATOMS: atom_id res chain seq x y z
N LEU A 1 4.35 -10.07 2.07
CA LEU A 1 3.67 -9.39 0.94
C LEU A 1 2.23 -9.85 0.69
N ALA A 2 1.93 -11.16 0.73
CA ALA A 2 0.63 -11.72 0.33
C ALA A 2 -0.62 -11.14 1.05
N ALA A 3 -0.50 -10.69 2.30
CA ALA A 3 -1.64 -10.17 3.05
C ALA A 3 -2.12 -8.78 2.59
N LYS A 4 -1.24 -7.91 2.07
CA LYS A 4 -1.61 -6.55 1.60
C LYS A 4 -1.73 -6.48 0.08
N PHE A 5 -0.80 -7.10 -0.63
CA PHE A 5 -0.59 -6.86 -2.06
C PHE A 5 -1.21 -7.92 -2.96
N ARG A 6 -1.84 -8.97 -2.42
CA ARG A 6 -2.59 -9.92 -3.25
C ARG A 6 -3.72 -9.19 -3.98
N ASN A 7 -3.87 -9.45 -5.29
CA ASN A 7 -4.86 -8.81 -6.15
C ASN A 7 -4.81 -7.26 -6.10
N SER A 8 -3.59 -6.70 -6.01
CA SER A 8 -3.38 -5.26 -5.86
C SER A 8 -4.11 -4.64 -4.66
N GLY A 9 -4.30 -5.41 -3.58
CA GLY A 9 -5.00 -4.96 -2.37
C GLY A 9 -6.52 -4.88 -2.49
N GLN A 10 -7.10 -5.34 -3.60
CA GLN A 10 -8.53 -5.25 -3.89
C GLN A 10 -9.30 -6.47 -3.39
N THR A 11 -9.04 -6.88 -2.14
CA THR A 11 -9.82 -7.93 -1.48
C THR A 11 -10.21 -7.46 -0.08
N CYS A 12 -11.37 -7.93 0.40
CA CYS A 12 -11.87 -7.56 1.73
C CYS A 12 -10.98 -8.04 2.88
N VAL A 13 -10.10 -9.01 2.63
CA VAL A 13 -9.19 -9.59 3.62
C VAL A 13 -7.79 -8.98 3.57
N CYS A 14 -7.56 -8.00 2.69
CA CYS A 14 -6.26 -7.34 2.61
C CYS A 14 -6.01 -6.50 3.87
N ALA A 15 -4.82 -6.65 4.46
CA ALA A 15 -4.45 -5.92 5.67
C ALA A 15 -4.50 -4.40 5.40
N ASN A 16 -5.30 -3.63 6.15
CA ASN A 16 -5.30 -2.17 6.00
C ASN A 16 -4.42 -1.46 7.03
N ARG A 17 -4.13 -2.12 8.15
CA ARG A 17 -3.23 -1.65 9.20
C ARG A 17 -2.27 -2.78 9.55
N ILE A 18 -0.99 -2.47 9.66
CA ILE A 18 0.05 -3.41 10.06
C ILE A 18 0.59 -2.90 11.39
N LEU A 19 0.41 -3.66 12.47
CA LEU A 19 0.95 -3.32 13.78
C LEU A 19 2.32 -3.96 13.92
N VAL A 20 3.33 -3.15 14.25
CA VAL A 20 4.73 -3.59 14.37
C VAL A 20 5.21 -3.24 15.77
N GLN A 21 5.96 -4.15 16.38
CA GLN A 21 6.56 -3.91 17.68
C GLN A 21 7.70 -2.89 17.55
N GLU A 22 7.72 -1.88 18.41
CA GLU A 22 8.63 -0.73 18.37
C GLU A 22 10.11 -1.13 18.19
N GLY A 23 10.58 -2.12 18.94
CA GLY A 23 11.98 -2.58 18.90
C GLY A 23 12.45 -3.19 17.57
N ILE A 24 11.54 -3.47 16.63
CA ILE A 24 11.88 -3.98 15.30
C ILE A 24 11.34 -3.10 14.17
N TYR A 25 10.81 -1.92 14.48
CA TYR A 25 10.12 -1.06 13.52
C TYR A 25 10.97 -0.77 12.29
N ASP A 26 12.17 -0.21 12.47
CA ASP A 26 13.03 0.18 11.35
C ASP A 26 13.44 -1.03 10.49
N LYS A 27 13.77 -2.15 11.14
CA LYS A 27 14.14 -3.38 10.45
C LYS A 27 12.98 -3.91 9.61
N PHE A 28 11.77 -3.89 10.15
CA PHE A 28 10.57 -4.32 9.45
C PHE A 28 10.22 -3.37 8.29
N ALA A 29 10.26 -2.05 8.53
CA ALA A 29 9.94 -1.04 7.55
C ALA A 29 10.89 -1.12 6.33
N ASN A 30 12.21 -1.25 6.58
CA ASN A 30 13.20 -1.42 5.53
C ASN A 30 12.98 -2.71 4.74
N ALA A 31 12.80 -3.84 5.42
CA ALA A 31 12.54 -5.11 4.74
C ALA A 31 11.24 -5.08 3.93
N LEU A 32 10.20 -4.39 4.41
CA LEU A 32 8.95 -4.20 3.69
C LEU A 32 9.16 -3.31 2.46
N LEU A 33 9.92 -2.21 2.60
CA LEU A 33 10.24 -1.32 1.49
C LEU A 33 10.96 -2.08 0.37
N ASP A 34 12.04 -2.80 0.69
CA ASP A 34 12.81 -3.59 -0.27
C ASP A 34 11.93 -4.61 -0.99
N ALA A 35 11.11 -5.33 -0.22
CA ALA A 35 10.17 -6.31 -0.75
C ALA A 35 9.14 -5.67 -1.70
N VAL A 36 8.61 -4.50 -1.35
CA VAL A 36 7.64 -3.77 -2.20
C VAL A 36 8.29 -3.22 -3.46
N GLN A 37 9.50 -2.64 -3.35
CA GLN A 37 10.23 -2.10 -4.50
C GLN A 37 10.60 -3.18 -5.53
N SER A 38 10.80 -4.42 -5.08
CA SER A 38 11.07 -5.56 -5.98
C SER A 38 9.85 -6.03 -6.79
N MET A 39 8.63 -5.57 -6.47
CA MET A 39 7.43 -6.00 -7.18
C MET A 39 7.27 -5.30 -8.53
N LYS A 40 7.18 -6.08 -9.60
CA LYS A 40 6.86 -5.56 -10.93
C LYS A 40 5.38 -5.18 -11.03
N VAL A 41 5.10 -3.92 -11.34
CA VAL A 41 3.74 -3.42 -11.64
C VAL A 41 3.57 -3.36 -13.15
N GLY A 42 2.43 -3.81 -13.67
CA GLY A 42 2.19 -3.81 -15.11
C GLY A 42 0.86 -4.42 -15.51
N ASP A 43 0.77 -4.80 -16.79
CA ASP A 43 -0.39 -5.52 -17.30
C ASP A 43 -0.53 -6.92 -16.65
N GLY A 44 -1.76 -7.29 -16.28
CA GLY A 44 -2.02 -8.52 -15.52
C GLY A 44 -1.77 -9.83 -16.28
N PHE A 45 -1.63 -9.79 -17.61
CA PHE A 45 -1.30 -10.96 -18.44
C PHE A 45 0.20 -11.07 -18.73
N THR A 46 1.00 -10.05 -18.38
CA THR A 46 2.44 -10.07 -18.61
C THR A 46 3.15 -10.94 -17.57
N GLU A 47 3.99 -11.86 -18.03
CA GLU A 47 4.76 -12.72 -17.15
C GLU A 47 5.66 -11.93 -16.19
N GLY A 48 5.70 -12.39 -14.94
CA GLY A 48 6.46 -11.78 -13.86
C GLY A 48 5.85 -10.49 -13.29
N VAL A 49 4.70 -10.01 -13.79
CA VAL A 49 3.98 -8.90 -13.14
C VAL A 49 3.37 -9.39 -11.84
N ALA A 50 3.75 -8.77 -10.73
CA ALA A 50 3.24 -9.07 -9.42
C ALA A 50 1.98 -8.26 -9.07
N GLN A 51 1.82 -7.06 -9.65
CA GLN A 51 0.69 -6.16 -9.38
C GLN A 51 0.06 -5.67 -10.69
N GLY A 52 -1.21 -6.00 -10.89
CA GLY A 52 -2.02 -5.55 -12.02
C GLY A 52 -2.78 -4.25 -11.74
N PRO A 53 -3.55 -3.75 -12.72
CA PRO A 53 -4.34 -2.52 -12.57
C PRO A 53 -5.43 -2.64 -11.50
N LEU A 54 -5.88 -1.49 -11.00
CA LEU A 54 -7.12 -1.44 -10.23
C LEU A 54 -8.33 -1.68 -11.15
N ILE A 55 -9.42 -2.18 -10.58
CA ILE A 55 -10.58 -2.66 -11.33
C ILE A 55 -11.24 -1.59 -12.20
N ASN A 56 -11.18 -0.32 -11.78
CA ASN A 56 -11.75 0.80 -12.53
C ASN A 56 -11.14 2.15 -12.08
N GLU A 57 -11.46 3.19 -12.85
CA GLU A 57 -11.05 4.58 -12.61
C GLU A 57 -11.49 5.11 -11.23
N ALA A 58 -12.68 4.69 -10.75
CA ALA A 58 -13.19 5.13 -9.45
C ALA A 58 -12.34 4.60 -8.29
N ALA A 59 -11.83 3.36 -8.39
CA ALA A 59 -10.90 2.79 -7.42
C ALA A 59 -9.57 3.54 -7.41
N VAL A 60 -9.06 3.92 -8.60
CA VAL A 60 -7.84 4.77 -8.72
C VAL A 60 -8.05 6.12 -8.04
N LYS A 61 -9.17 6.79 -8.32
CA LYS A 61 -9.51 8.07 -7.69
C LYS A 61 -9.60 7.95 -6.18
N LYS A 62 -10.25 6.89 -5.66
CA LYS A 62 -10.37 6.64 -4.23
C LYS A 62 -9.01 6.47 -3.56
N VAL A 63 -8.12 5.63 -4.11
CA VAL A 63 -6.77 5.43 -3.56
C VAL A 63 -5.97 6.73 -3.59
N ARG A 64 -6.06 7.50 -4.69
CA ARG A 64 -5.39 8.79 -4.81
C ARG A 64 -5.87 9.79 -3.75
N VAL A 65 -7.18 9.89 -3.53
CA VAL A 65 -7.74 10.80 -2.51
C VAL A 65 -7.28 10.41 -1.11
N LEU A 66 -7.25 9.10 -0.79
CA LEU A 66 -6.74 8.64 0.51
C LEU A 66 -5.26 9.02 0.71
N LEU A 67 -4.41 8.80 -0.30
CA LEU A 67 -3.00 9.19 -0.23
C LEU A 67 -2.83 10.72 -0.11
N LEU A 68 -3.57 11.51 -0.90
CA LEU A 68 -3.50 12.97 -0.83
C LEU A 68 -3.98 13.49 0.53
N PHE A 69 -5.03 12.88 1.08
CA PHE A 69 -5.50 13.22 2.41
C PHE A 69 -4.40 12.96 3.44
N ASP A 70 -3.77 11.79 3.42
CA ASP A 70 -2.73 11.41 4.38
C ASP A 70 -1.45 12.26 4.25
N PHE A 71 -1.02 12.60 3.03
CA PHE A 71 0.24 13.34 2.83
C PHE A 71 0.10 14.86 2.93
N LEU A 72 -1.03 15.44 2.48
CA LEU A 72 -1.18 16.89 2.39
C LEU A 72 -2.15 17.45 3.43
N TYR A 73 -3.25 16.76 3.72
CA TYR A 73 -4.31 17.30 4.57
C TYR A 73 -4.19 16.88 6.02
N ALA A 74 -3.77 15.65 6.30
CA ALA A 74 -3.61 15.13 7.65
C ALA A 74 -2.61 15.97 8.49
N PRO A 75 -1.45 16.41 7.96
CA PRO A 75 -0.57 17.34 8.67
C PRO A 75 -1.22 18.71 8.93
N LEU A 76 -2.02 19.24 7.99
CA LEU A 76 -2.70 20.53 8.11
C LEU A 76 -3.85 20.50 9.14
N LEU A 77 -4.50 19.35 9.29
CA LEU A 77 -5.60 19.15 10.23
C LEU A 77 -5.11 18.68 11.61
N GLY A 78 -3.79 18.53 11.81
CA GLY A 78 -3.22 17.98 13.05
C GLY A 78 -3.58 16.51 13.30
N VAL A 79 -4.06 15.80 12.27
CA VAL A 79 -4.41 14.37 12.35
C VAL A 79 -3.16 13.58 11.97
N PHE A 80 -2.21 13.45 12.90
CA PHE A 80 -1.06 12.57 12.69
C PHE A 80 -1.52 11.11 12.83
N TYR A 81 -1.71 10.42 11.71
CA TYR A 81 -1.66 8.96 11.74
C TYR A 81 -0.21 8.59 12.04
N ASN A 82 0.07 8.19 13.29
CA ASN A 82 1.37 7.65 13.69
C ASN A 82 1.74 6.53 12.70
N SER A 83 2.71 6.79 11.81
CA SER A 83 3.27 5.79 10.92
C SER A 83 4.19 4.84 11.67
#